data_AF-A0A3D1MZR0-F1
#
_entry.id   AF-A0A3D1MZR0-F1
#
_cell.length_a   1.000
_cell.length_b   1.000
_cell.length_c   1.000
_cell.angle_alpha   90.00
_cell.angle_beta   90.00
_cell.angle_gamma   90.00
#
_symmetry.space_group_name_H-M   'P 1'
#
loop_
_entity.id
_entity.type
_entity.pdbx_description
1 polymer ?
#
loop_
_entity_poly.entity_id
_entity_poly.type
_entity_poly.pdbx_seq_one_letter_code
_entity_poly.pdbx_strand_id
1 'polypeptide(L)'
;MQKKKNAVYNPELELAKGATLDAAAYDKTQKIKVTAAKVTVGGIPGRAEISGIATGHIPEAGLEGTCDLWLSIFRYMRPDGTIDHVAGWNIATLLKPGQTAAATAKIFADYINAGTRPYRATATGGKLKIVFTIK
;
A
#
# COMPACT_ATOMS: atom_id res chain seq x y z
N MET A 1 -2.05 24.25 29.45
CA MET A 1 -1.43 23.24 28.54
C MET A 1 -1.11 22.00 29.35
N GLN A 2 -1.81 20.88 29.13
CA GLN A 2 -1.43 19.61 29.75
C GLN A 2 -0.03 19.22 29.27
N LYS A 3 0.92 19.06 30.21
CA LYS A 3 2.24 18.46 29.93
C LYS A 3 1.98 17.06 29.36
N LYS A 4 2.23 16.87 28.06
CA LYS A 4 2.28 15.52 27.48
C LYS A 4 3.32 14.74 28.28
N LYS A 5 2.90 13.68 28.99
CA LYS A 5 3.85 12.70 29.53
C LYS A 5 4.75 12.28 28.37
N ASN A 6 6.07 12.35 28.55
CA ASN A 6 6.99 11.77 27.57
C ASN A 6 6.59 10.30 27.42
N ALA A 7 6.02 9.95 26.28
CA ALA A 7 5.63 8.58 26.00
C ALA A 7 6.92 7.75 26.01
N VAL A 8 7.01 6.81 26.95
CA VAL A 8 8.13 5.87 27.02
C VAL A 8 7.97 4.87 25.88
N TYR A 9 9.05 4.58 25.15
CA TYR A 9 9.05 3.60 24.07
C TYR A 9 8.54 2.25 24.57
N ASN A 10 7.57 1.67 23.84
CA ASN A 10 7.08 0.31 24.06
C ASN A 10 7.21 -0.48 22.74
N PRO A 11 8.12 -1.46 22.65
CA PRO A 11 8.40 -2.15 21.40
C PRO A 11 7.18 -2.87 20.82
N GLU A 12 6.36 -3.51 21.63
CA GLU A 12 5.19 -4.25 21.16
C GLU A 12 4.17 -3.31 20.50
N LEU A 13 3.92 -2.16 21.13
CA LEU A 13 3.02 -1.14 20.59
C LEU A 13 3.57 -0.52 19.32
N GLU A 14 4.86 -0.16 19.29
CA GLU A 14 5.46 0.52 18.15
C GLU A 14 5.64 -0.41 16.94
N LEU A 15 6.00 -1.68 17.14
CA LEU A 15 6.11 -2.68 16.08
C LEU A 15 4.74 -3.08 15.51
N ALA A 16 3.66 -2.97 16.29
CA ALA A 16 2.29 -3.22 15.83
C ALA A 16 1.68 -2.02 15.05
N LYS A 17 2.31 -0.84 15.08
CA LYS A 17 1.91 0.31 14.25
C LYS A 17 2.30 0.08 12.81
N GLY A 18 1.64 0.81 11.92
CA GLY A 18 1.78 0.61 10.49
C GLY A 18 0.70 1.33 9.69
N ALA A 19 0.83 1.24 8.37
CA ALA A 19 -0.17 1.74 7.45
C ALA A 19 -1.31 0.73 7.29
N THR A 20 -2.54 1.25 7.24
CA THR A 20 -3.68 0.53 6.66
C THR A 20 -3.48 0.49 5.15
N LEU A 21 -3.67 -0.70 4.57
CA LEU A 21 -3.67 -0.92 3.13
C LEU A 21 -5.11 -1.00 2.65
N ASP A 22 -5.49 -0.09 1.76
CA ASP A 22 -6.78 -0.08 1.07
C ASP A 22 -6.59 -0.14 -0.44
N ALA A 23 -7.63 -0.57 -1.15
CA ALA A 23 -7.59 -0.72 -2.59
C ALA A 23 -8.96 -0.50 -3.22
N ALA A 24 -8.97 -0.02 -4.46
CA ALA A 24 -10.17 0.11 -5.27
C ALA A 24 -9.85 -0.20 -6.72
N ALA A 25 -10.83 -0.74 -7.44
CA ALA A 25 -10.76 -0.95 -8.88
C ALA A 25 -11.99 -0.33 -9.51
N TYR A 26 -11.76 0.49 -10.51
CA TYR A 26 -12.77 1.20 -11.28
C TYR A 26 -12.86 0.66 -12.72
N ASP A 27 -12.22 -0.48 -12.98
CA ASP A 27 -12.38 -1.26 -14.20
C ASP A 27 -13.60 -2.20 -14.08
N LYS A 28 -14.26 -2.44 -15.21
CA LYS A 28 -15.47 -3.25 -15.25
C LYS A 28 -15.17 -4.70 -14.89
N THR A 29 -14.06 -5.26 -15.38
CA THR A 29 -13.77 -6.70 -15.32
C THR A 29 -12.58 -7.05 -14.42
N GLN A 30 -11.59 -6.16 -14.31
CA GLN A 30 -10.48 -6.34 -13.39
C GLN A 30 -10.82 -5.80 -12.00
N LYS A 31 -10.55 -6.60 -10.96
CA LYS A 31 -10.85 -6.27 -9.56
C LYS A 31 -9.59 -6.36 -8.72
N ILE A 32 -9.60 -5.64 -7.60
CA ILE A 32 -8.59 -5.75 -6.55
C ILE A 32 -9.26 -5.99 -5.21
N LYS A 33 -8.68 -6.85 -4.39
CA LYS A 33 -9.13 -7.17 -3.04
C LYS A 33 -7.96 -7.14 -2.08
N VAL A 34 -8.09 -6.40 -0.99
CA VAL A 34 -7.14 -6.46 0.13
C VAL A 34 -7.40 -7.74 0.93
N THR A 35 -6.36 -8.55 1.14
CA THR A 35 -6.41 -9.80 1.91
C THR A 35 -5.66 -9.71 3.23
N ALA A 36 -4.74 -8.75 3.36
CA ALA A 36 -4.17 -8.34 4.64
C ALA A 36 -4.03 -6.81 4.66
N ALA A 37 -4.87 -6.16 5.48
CA ALA A 37 -5.09 -4.71 5.42
C ALA A 37 -4.11 -3.87 6.24
N LYS A 38 -3.02 -4.45 6.76
CA LYS A 38 -2.06 -3.72 7.59
C LYS A 38 -0.62 -4.08 7.25
N VAL A 39 0.19 -3.06 6.99
CA VAL A 39 1.64 -3.16 6.79
C VAL A 39 2.32 -2.61 8.05
N THR A 40 2.87 -3.47 8.91
CA THR A 40 3.41 -3.03 10.21
C THR A 40 4.92 -2.78 10.19
N VAL A 41 5.39 -1.93 11.12
CA VAL A 41 6.81 -1.70 11.37
C VAL A 41 7.51 -3.01 11.76
N GLY A 42 6.83 -3.86 12.54
CA GLY A 42 7.29 -5.19 12.93
C GLY A 42 7.31 -6.25 11.80
N GLY A 43 7.10 -5.85 10.55
CA GLY A 43 7.30 -6.72 9.39
C GLY A 43 6.07 -7.54 8.97
N ILE A 44 4.89 -7.30 9.55
CA ILE A 44 3.66 -7.92 9.04
C ILE A 44 3.34 -7.29 7.67
N PRO A 45 3.27 -8.10 6.59
CA PRO A 45 3.03 -7.57 5.26
C PRO A 45 1.56 -7.27 5.01
N GLY A 46 1.30 -6.17 4.30
CA GLY A 46 0.02 -5.96 3.64
C GLY A 46 -0.06 -6.77 2.35
N ARG A 47 -1.26 -7.21 2.00
CA ARG A 47 -1.50 -8.06 0.82
C ARG A 47 -2.75 -7.64 0.08
N ALA A 48 -2.65 -7.63 -1.24
CA ALA A 48 -3.78 -7.45 -2.14
C ALA A 48 -3.72 -8.48 -3.27
N GLU A 49 -4.88 -8.87 -3.79
CA GLU A 49 -5.01 -9.78 -4.92
C GLU A 49 -5.80 -9.10 -6.02
N ILE A 50 -5.28 -9.18 -7.23
CA ILE A 50 -5.88 -8.67 -8.45
C ILE A 50 -6.39 -9.86 -9.26
N SER A 51 -7.58 -9.73 -9.83
CA SER A 51 -8.21 -10.78 -10.64
C SER A 51 -8.88 -10.20 -11.88
N GLY A 52 -9.06 -11.05 -12.90
CA GLY A 52 -9.66 -10.66 -14.17
C GLY A 52 -8.67 -10.05 -15.17
N ILE A 53 -9.20 -9.72 -16.34
CA ILE A 53 -8.49 -9.08 -17.45
C ILE A 53 -9.12 -7.71 -17.63
N ALA A 54 -8.32 -6.65 -17.71
CA ALA A 54 -8.83 -5.28 -17.76
C ALA A 54 -9.57 -4.99 -19.07
N THR A 55 -10.72 -4.32 -18.97
CA THR A 55 -11.32 -3.64 -20.12
C THR A 55 -10.45 -2.47 -20.58
N GLY A 56 -9.75 -1.82 -19.64
CA GLY A 56 -8.88 -0.68 -19.88
C GLY A 56 -9.61 0.66 -19.79
N HIS A 57 -8.84 1.75 -19.74
CA HIS A 57 -9.39 3.10 -19.69
C HIS A 57 -10.16 3.44 -20.97
N ILE A 58 -11.45 3.76 -20.82
CA ILE A 58 -12.28 4.33 -21.89
C ILE A 58 -12.23 5.85 -21.69
N PRO A 59 -11.86 6.64 -22.72
CA PRO A 59 -11.55 8.06 -22.58
C PRO A 59 -12.82 8.90 -22.41
N GLU A 60 -13.35 8.89 -21.19
CA GLU A 60 -14.24 9.91 -20.64
C GLU A 60 -13.58 10.47 -19.37
N ALA A 61 -14.03 11.64 -18.90
CA ALA A 61 -13.52 12.19 -17.65
C ALA A 61 -13.94 11.28 -16.47
N GLY A 62 -12.99 10.57 -15.84
CA GLY A 62 -13.32 9.68 -14.72
C GLY A 62 -12.18 8.77 -14.28
N LEU A 63 -12.48 7.94 -13.29
CA LEU A 63 -11.58 6.89 -12.78
C LEU A 63 -11.77 5.55 -13.53
N GLU A 64 -12.69 5.48 -14.51
CA GLU A 64 -12.95 4.25 -15.26
C GLU A 64 -11.65 3.61 -15.78
N GLY A 65 -11.49 2.31 -15.54
CA GLY A 65 -10.32 1.58 -16.00
C GLY A 65 -9.04 1.88 -15.21
N THR A 66 -9.13 2.45 -14.00
CA THR A 66 -7.99 2.51 -13.07
C THR A 66 -8.09 1.46 -11.96
N CYS A 67 -6.94 1.19 -11.35
CA CYS A 67 -6.84 0.49 -10.09
C CYS A 67 -5.95 1.29 -9.15
N ASP A 68 -6.36 1.37 -7.89
CA ASP A 68 -5.74 2.26 -6.92
C ASP A 68 -5.39 1.48 -5.65
N LEU A 69 -4.26 1.85 -5.05
CA LEU A 69 -3.78 1.38 -3.75
C LEU A 69 -3.53 2.57 -2.84
N TRP A 70 -3.92 2.44 -1.58
CA TRP A 70 -3.65 3.42 -0.54
C TRP A 70 -2.93 2.80 0.64
N LEU A 71 -1.90 3.50 1.13
CA LEU A 71 -1.23 3.24 2.39
C LEU A 71 -1.48 4.44 3.30
N SER A 72 -2.14 4.25 4.43
CA SER A 72 -2.46 5.37 5.32
C SER A 72 -1.21 5.98 5.98
N ILE A 73 -1.34 7.24 6.39
CA ILE A 73 -0.33 7.91 7.21
C ILE A 73 -0.28 7.26 8.60
N PHE A 74 0.91 7.08 9.16
CA PHE A 74 1.07 6.68 10.55
C PHE A 74 2.35 7.25 11.17
N ARG A 75 2.47 7.10 12.48
CA ARG A 75 3.66 7.50 13.25
C ARG A 75 4.08 6.34 14.14
N TYR A 76 5.38 6.19 14.36
CA TYR A 76 5.91 5.25 15.34
C TYR A 76 7.12 5.87 16.06
N MET A 77 7.38 5.40 17.26
CA MET A 77 8.53 5.79 18.05
C MET A 77 9.64 4.75 17.88
N ARG A 78 10.87 5.22 17.69
CA ARG A 78 12.08 4.40 17.67
C ARG A 78 12.57 4.11 19.10
N PRO A 79 13.47 3.14 19.31
CA PRO A 79 14.07 2.87 20.61
C PRO A 79 14.77 4.08 21.25
N ASP A 80 15.29 5.01 20.45
CA ASP A 80 15.94 6.25 20.91
C ASP A 80 14.94 7.36 21.32
N GLY A 81 13.63 7.10 21.23
CA GLY A 81 12.56 8.05 21.55
C GLY A 81 12.16 8.98 20.39
N THR A 82 12.87 8.92 19.26
CA THR A 82 12.51 9.68 18.04
C THR A 82 11.17 9.22 17.50
N ILE A 83 10.29 10.16 17.15
CA ILE A 83 9.02 9.84 16.48
C ILE A 83 9.20 10.04 14.98
N ASP A 84 9.05 8.95 14.24
CA ASP A 84 9.00 8.97 12.78
C ASP A 84 7.58 9.15 12.28
N HIS A 85 7.45 9.90 11.18
CA HIS A 85 6.20 10.15 10.49
C HIS A 85 6.30 9.60 9.09
N VAL A 86 5.45 8.62 8.79
CA VAL A 86 5.41 7.98 7.48
C VAL A 86 4.19 8.52 6.74
N ALA A 87 4.43 9.37 5.74
CA ALA A 87 3.36 9.98 4.94
C ALA A 87 2.51 8.95 4.20
N GLY A 88 1.19 9.19 4.15
CA GLY A 88 0.26 8.34 3.41
C GLY A 88 0.52 8.37 1.91
N TRP A 89 0.26 7.26 1.22
CA TRP A 89 0.49 7.08 -0.22
C TRP A 89 -0.80 6.70 -0.93
N ASN A 90 -1.16 7.45 -1.97
CA ASN A 90 -2.08 6.97 -2.99
C ASN A 90 -1.26 6.62 -4.25
N ILE A 91 -1.54 5.45 -4.81
CA ILE A 91 -0.90 4.94 -6.03
C ILE A 91 -2.03 4.54 -6.97
N ALA A 92 -2.26 5.33 -8.02
CA ALA A 92 -3.22 5.01 -9.06
C ALA A 92 -2.48 4.45 -10.28
N THR A 93 -3.05 3.42 -10.92
CA THR A 93 -2.57 2.89 -12.19
C THR A 93 -3.69 2.84 -13.22
N LEU A 94 -3.40 3.39 -14.41
CA LEU A 94 -4.26 3.29 -15.58
C LEU A 94 -4.09 1.91 -16.21
N LEU A 95 -5.19 1.19 -16.38
CA LEU A 95 -5.18 -0.14 -16.99
C LEU A 95 -5.29 -0.03 -18.51
N LYS A 96 -4.50 -0.84 -19.21
CA LYS A 96 -4.62 -1.01 -20.66
C LYS A 96 -5.65 -2.09 -20.98
N PRO A 97 -6.37 -2.01 -22.12
CA PRO A 97 -7.22 -3.10 -22.57
C PRO A 97 -6.44 -4.41 -22.67
N GLY A 98 -7.02 -5.50 -22.17
CA GLY A 98 -6.38 -6.82 -22.16
C GLY A 98 -5.29 -7.01 -21.09
N GLN A 99 -5.03 -5.99 -20.25
CA GLN A 99 -4.00 -6.09 -19.20
C GLN A 99 -4.38 -7.17 -18.17
N THR A 100 -3.47 -8.11 -17.95
CA THR A 100 -3.67 -9.21 -17.00
C THR A 100 -3.49 -8.74 -15.55
N ALA A 101 -4.11 -9.44 -14.60
CA ALA A 101 -3.90 -9.19 -13.18
C ALA A 101 -2.41 -9.22 -12.77
N ALA A 102 -1.63 -10.13 -13.35
CA ALA A 102 -0.20 -10.23 -13.09
C ALA A 102 0.57 -8.99 -13.56
N ALA A 103 0.23 -8.45 -14.74
CA ALA A 103 0.81 -7.21 -15.23
C ALA A 103 0.48 -6.03 -14.32
N THR A 104 -0.78 -5.91 -13.87
CA THR A 104 -1.19 -4.85 -12.93
C THR A 104 -0.47 -4.95 -11.59
N ALA A 105 -0.38 -6.16 -11.01
CA ALA A 105 0.33 -6.37 -9.76
C ALA A 105 1.81 -5.98 -9.90
N LYS A 106 2.42 -6.28 -11.04
CA LYS A 106 3.80 -5.88 -11.34
C LYS A 106 3.95 -4.36 -11.38
N ILE A 107 3.05 -3.64 -12.04
CA ILE A 107 3.09 -2.17 -12.11
C ILE A 107 3.07 -1.55 -10.70
N PHE A 108 2.20 -2.04 -9.81
CA PHE A 108 2.19 -1.58 -8.42
C PHE A 108 3.49 -1.89 -7.70
N ALA A 109 4.03 -3.10 -7.86
CA ALA A 109 5.29 -3.46 -7.21
C ALA A 109 6.47 -2.59 -7.71
N ASP A 110 6.56 -2.38 -9.02
CA ASP A 110 7.58 -1.54 -9.64
C ASP A 110 7.48 -0.10 -9.13
N TYR A 111 6.25 0.46 -9.10
CA TYR A 111 6.01 1.83 -8.60
C TYR A 111 6.40 1.98 -7.12
N ILE A 112 6.00 1.02 -6.27
CA ILE A 112 6.35 1.02 -4.85
C ILE A 112 7.87 0.98 -4.67
N ASN A 113 8.56 0.10 -5.41
CA ASN A 113 9.99 -0.11 -5.28
C ASN A 113 10.83 1.04 -5.85
N ALA A 114 10.31 1.81 -6.79
CA ALA A 114 10.92 3.03 -7.32
C ALA A 114 10.70 4.25 -6.40
N GLY A 115 9.68 4.20 -5.53
CA GLY A 115 9.36 5.29 -4.61
C GLY A 115 10.39 5.47 -3.49
N THR A 116 10.36 6.66 -2.88
CA THR A 116 11.29 7.03 -1.79
C THR A 116 10.79 6.63 -0.40
N ARG A 117 9.51 6.21 -0.30
CA ARG A 117 8.85 5.83 0.95
C ARG A 117 9.39 4.48 1.47
N PRO A 118 9.28 4.19 2.78
CA PRO A 118 9.84 3.00 3.41
C PRO A 118 9.02 1.73 3.15
N TYR A 119 8.69 1.46 1.89
CA TYR A 119 7.93 0.28 1.48
C TYR A 119 8.67 -0.45 0.37
N ARG A 120 8.59 -1.79 0.42
CA ARG A 120 8.99 -2.67 -0.68
C ARG A 120 7.85 -3.58 -1.04
N ALA A 121 7.75 -3.91 -2.32
CA ALA A 121 6.67 -4.74 -2.82
C ALA A 121 7.19 -5.86 -3.74
N THR A 122 6.46 -6.97 -3.73
CA THR A 122 6.68 -8.11 -4.63
C THR A 122 5.36 -8.51 -5.27
N ALA A 123 5.40 -8.92 -6.53
CA ALA A 123 4.23 -9.32 -7.29
C ALA A 123 4.39 -10.76 -7.82
N THR A 124 3.34 -11.58 -7.71
CA THR A 124 3.33 -12.96 -8.25
C THR A 124 1.91 -13.35 -8.62
N GLY A 125 1.66 -13.68 -9.90
CA GLY A 125 0.36 -14.23 -10.35
C GLY A 125 -0.87 -13.37 -10.02
N GLY A 126 -0.73 -12.04 -10.04
CA GLY A 126 -1.80 -11.10 -9.65
C GLY A 126 -1.85 -10.77 -8.16
N LYS A 127 -1.00 -11.39 -7.34
CA LYS A 127 -0.90 -11.09 -5.90
C LYS A 127 0.19 -10.07 -5.66
N LEU A 128 -0.06 -9.16 -4.73
CA LEU A 128 0.86 -8.14 -4.26
C LEU A 128 1.14 -8.37 -2.77
N LYS A 129 2.40 -8.33 -2.39
CA LYS A 129 2.85 -8.34 -0.99
C LYS A 129 3.69 -7.09 -0.76
N ILE A 130 3.30 -6.28 0.22
CA ILE A 130 3.96 -5.02 0.59
C ILE A 130 4.51 -5.15 2.01
N VAL A 131 5.77 -4.78 2.21
CA VAL A 131 6.44 -4.76 3.52
C VAL A 131 6.95 -3.36 3.83
N PHE A 132 6.90 -2.99 5.11
CA PHE A 132 7.60 -1.82 5.60
C PHE A 132 9.08 -2.16 5.78
N THR A 133 9.96 -1.24 5.37
CA THR A 133 11.40 -1.39 5.55
C THR A 133 11.96 -0.14 6.22
N ILE A 134 12.45 -0.30 7.44
CA ILE A 134 13.22 0.74 8.12
C ILE A 134 14.49 0.98 7.27
N LYS A 135 14.74 2.25 6.93
CA LYS A 135 15.97 2.64 6.25
C LYS A 135 17.12 2.76 7.24
#